data_AF-A0A9D8LLQ0-F1
#
_entry.id   AF-A0A9D8LLQ0-F1
#
_cell.length_a   1.000
_cell.length_b   1.000
_cell.length_c   1.000
_cell.angle_alpha   90.00
_cell.angle_beta   90.00
_cell.angle_gamma   90.00
#
_symmetry.space_group_name_H-M   'P 1'
#
loop_
_entity.id
_entity.type
_entity.pdbx_description
1 polymer ?
#
loop_
_entity_poly.entity_id
_entity_poly.type
_entity_poly.pdbx_seq_one_letter_code
_entity_poly.pdbx_strand_id
1 'polypeptide(L)'
;MSKAWIVEKLPEFVRDMLRDFCLSADILESQFTMFDQTNQVSFEVFHDLVGEEMNKGLLWRLKDTAHHLFRNDGKEGLSGQFLDWCVGYIFHETMKLKEDAYQQQNYGPWFRDLMDRELPDSEHVVSRELFQVVLQTNESIRRE
;
A
#
# COMPACT_ATOMS: atom_id res chain seq x y z
N MET A 1 3.86 4.15 24.69
CA MET A 1 3.25 3.21 25.66
C MET A 1 4.32 2.74 26.64
N SER A 2 3.96 2.47 27.90
CA SER A 2 4.96 1.98 28.87
C SER A 2 5.32 0.52 28.56
N LYS A 3 6.58 0.15 28.74
CA LYS A 3 7.08 -1.21 28.45
C LYS A 3 6.35 -2.29 29.26
N ALA A 4 6.02 -1.99 30.52
CA ALA A 4 5.29 -2.89 31.39
C ALA A 4 3.89 -3.24 30.85
N TRP A 5 3.21 -2.27 30.24
CA TRP A 5 1.88 -2.46 29.68
C TRP A 5 1.90 -3.33 28.41
N ILE A 6 2.93 -3.19 27.56
CA ILE A 6 3.08 -4.05 26.36
C ILE A 6 3.31 -5.50 26.79
N VAL A 7 4.16 -5.75 27.79
CA VAL A 7 4.43 -7.09 28.30
C VAL A 7 3.18 -7.72 28.93
N GLU A 8 2.40 -6.93 29.68
CA GLU A 8 1.13 -7.38 30.26
C GLU A 8 0.11 -7.77 29.18
N LYS A 9 0.11 -7.05 28.05
CA LYS A 9 -0.83 -7.22 26.93
C LYS A 9 -0.27 -8.02 25.75
N LEU A 10 0.86 -8.69 25.94
CA LEU A 10 1.54 -9.42 24.88
C LEU A 10 0.62 -10.41 24.13
N PRO A 11 -0.24 -11.22 24.80
CA PRO A 11 -1.14 -12.13 24.10
C PRO A 11 -2.13 -11.40 23.18
N GLU A 12 -2.64 -10.25 23.59
CA GLU A 12 -3.53 -9.42 22.78
C GLU A 12 -2.82 -8.84 21.56
N PHE A 13 -1.59 -8.33 21.73
CA PHE A 13 -0.79 -7.82 20.62
C PHE A 13 -0.45 -8.92 19.59
N VAL A 14 -0.05 -10.10 20.04
CA VAL A 14 0.28 -11.23 19.16
C VAL A 14 -0.96 -11.70 18.39
N ARG A 15 -2.11 -11.83 19.06
CA ARG A 15 -3.38 -12.19 18.42
C ARG A 15 -3.77 -11.15 17.36
N ASP A 16 -3.72 -9.87 17.72
CA ASP A 16 -4.14 -8.79 16.84
C ASP A 16 -3.20 -8.66 15.63
N MET A 17 -1.88 -8.85 15.82
CA MET A 17 -0.92 -8.92 14.74
C MET A 17 -1.24 -10.05 13.75
N LEU A 18 -1.46 -11.27 14.25
CA LEU A 18 -1.76 -12.41 13.38
C LEU A 18 -3.08 -12.22 12.63
N ARG A 19 -4.13 -11.75 13.33
CA ARG A 19 -5.42 -11.46 12.71
C ARG A 19 -5.28 -10.41 11.61
N ASP A 20 -4.64 -9.28 11.92
CA ASP A 20 -4.54 -8.15 10.99
C ASP A 20 -3.64 -8.50 9.81
N PHE A 21 -2.62 -9.35 10.00
CA PHE A 21 -1.83 -9.93 8.91
C PHE A 21 -2.68 -10.80 7.98
N CYS A 22 -3.45 -11.75 8.52
CA CYS A 22 -4.32 -12.61 7.72
C CYS A 22 -5.38 -11.82 6.95
N LEU A 23 -6.01 -10.83 7.60
CA LEU A 23 -6.98 -9.96 6.95
C LEU A 23 -6.34 -9.12 5.82
N SER A 24 -5.14 -8.59 6.05
CA SER A 24 -4.43 -7.82 5.02
C SER A 24 -4.04 -8.70 3.84
N ALA A 25 -3.57 -9.92 4.10
CA ALA A 25 -3.21 -10.89 3.07
C ALA A 25 -4.40 -11.25 2.19
N ASP A 26 -5.56 -11.56 2.78
CA ASP A 26 -6.80 -11.89 2.06
C ASP A 26 -7.27 -10.75 1.13
N ILE A 27 -7.19 -9.50 1.62
CA ILE A 27 -7.53 -8.32 0.82
C ILE A 27 -6.55 -8.14 -0.33
N LEU A 28 -5.24 -8.29 -0.08
CA LEU A 28 -4.21 -8.17 -1.13
C LEU A 28 -4.34 -9.29 -2.18
N GLU A 29 -4.56 -10.54 -1.77
CA GLU A 29 -4.81 -11.67 -2.69
C GLU A 29 -6.05 -11.44 -3.56
N SER A 30 -7.09 -10.83 -3.00
CA SER A 30 -8.27 -10.43 -3.76
C SER A 30 -7.94 -9.37 -4.81
N GLN A 31 -7.05 -8.41 -4.50
CA GLN A 31 -6.58 -7.43 -5.48
C GLN A 31 -5.71 -8.06 -6.57
N PHE A 32 -4.84 -9.01 -6.24
CA PHE A 32 -4.09 -9.78 -7.23
C PHE A 32 -5.01 -10.53 -8.19
N THR A 33 -6.01 -11.22 -7.65
CA THR A 33 -6.99 -11.95 -8.48
C THR A 33 -7.76 -11.01 -9.40
N MET A 34 -8.15 -9.83 -8.89
CA MET A 34 -8.82 -8.80 -9.70
C MET A 34 -7.90 -8.25 -10.78
N PHE A 35 -6.62 -8.03 -10.47
CA PHE A 35 -5.62 -7.55 -11.42
C PHE A 35 -5.40 -8.57 -12.55
N ASP A 36 -5.29 -9.86 -12.26
CA ASP A 36 -5.15 -10.90 -13.29
C ASP A 36 -6.34 -10.92 -14.27
N GLN A 37 -7.53 -10.52 -13.81
CA GLN A 37 -8.75 -10.51 -14.63
C GLN A 37 -8.95 -9.19 -15.40
N THR A 38 -8.55 -8.07 -14.82
CA THR A 38 -8.92 -6.72 -15.30
C THR A 38 -7.75 -5.84 -15.69
N ASN A 39 -6.53 -6.25 -15.34
CA ASN A 39 -5.29 -5.47 -15.40
C ASN A 39 -5.41 -4.13 -14.65
N GLN A 40 -6.23 -4.10 -13.59
CA GLN A 40 -6.49 -2.95 -12.74
C GLN A 40 -6.53 -3.37 -11.28
N VAL A 41 -6.22 -2.41 -10.41
CA VAL A 41 -6.28 -2.54 -8.95
C VAL A 41 -7.13 -1.41 -8.38
N SER A 42 -7.70 -1.59 -7.18
CA SER A 42 -8.58 -0.60 -6.57
C SER A 42 -7.82 0.39 -5.69
N PHE A 43 -7.88 1.67 -6.05
CA PHE A 43 -7.41 2.76 -5.20
C PHE A 43 -8.10 2.75 -3.83
N GLU A 44 -9.42 2.60 -3.77
CA GLU A 44 -10.18 2.64 -2.51
C GLU A 44 -9.72 1.54 -1.54
N VAL A 45 -9.48 0.33 -2.06
CA VAL A 45 -9.01 -0.78 -1.23
C VAL A 45 -7.63 -0.50 -0.64
N PHE A 46 -6.69 0.00 -1.45
CA PHE A 46 -5.37 0.36 -0.94
C PHE A 46 -5.39 1.59 -0.03
N HIS A 47 -6.27 2.54 -0.31
CA HIS A 47 -6.52 3.68 0.56
C HIS A 47 -6.98 3.23 1.93
N ASP A 48 -7.91 2.28 2.02
CA ASP A 48 -8.41 1.78 3.31
C ASP A 48 -7.40 0.87 4.03
N LEU A 49 -6.58 0.12 3.28
CA LEU A 49 -5.49 -0.68 3.84
C LEU A 49 -4.41 0.19 4.49
N VAL A 50 -4.01 1.27 3.83
CA VAL A 50 -2.96 2.19 4.31
C VAL A 50 -3.52 3.19 5.30
N GLY A 51 -4.63 3.83 4.93
CA GLY A 51 -5.25 4.96 5.62
C GLY A 51 -4.39 6.23 5.59
N GLU A 52 -4.69 7.11 6.53
CA GLU A 52 -4.00 8.38 6.76
C GLU A 52 -3.45 8.45 8.18
N GLU A 53 -2.56 9.40 8.45
CA GLU A 53 -1.96 9.56 9.78
C GLU A 53 -3.02 9.72 10.89
N MET A 54 -4.10 10.44 10.59
CA MET A 54 -5.22 10.68 11.50
C MET A 54 -6.28 9.57 11.49
N ASN A 55 -6.29 8.70 10.47
CA ASN A 55 -7.22 7.60 10.31
C ASN A 55 -6.51 6.38 9.72
N LYS A 56 -5.81 5.64 10.59
CA LYS A 56 -4.92 4.56 10.20
C LYS A 56 -5.66 3.36 9.62
N GLY A 57 -5.22 2.92 8.46
CA GLY A 57 -5.70 1.71 7.81
C GLY A 57 -5.24 0.43 8.52
N LEU A 58 -5.68 -0.72 8.00
CA LEU A 58 -5.36 -2.02 8.56
C LEU A 58 -3.85 -2.30 8.58
N LEU A 59 -3.14 -2.08 7.47
CA LEU A 59 -1.69 -2.32 7.37
C LEU A 59 -0.89 -1.34 8.22
N TRP A 60 -1.35 -0.10 8.39
CA TRP A 60 -0.70 0.84 9.30
C TRP A 60 -0.77 0.33 10.75
N ARG A 61 -1.96 -0.08 11.20
CA ARG A 61 -2.15 -0.64 12.54
C ARG A 61 -1.35 -1.93 12.74
N LEU A 62 -1.26 -2.78 11.72
CA LEU A 62 -0.43 -3.97 11.74
C LEU A 62 1.06 -3.62 11.90
N LYS A 63 1.56 -2.67 11.12
CA LYS A 63 2.94 -2.14 11.23
C LYS A 63 3.23 -1.59 12.61
N ASP A 64 2.34 -0.77 13.17
CA ASP A 64 2.53 -0.19 14.51
C ASP A 64 2.56 -1.30 15.58
N THR A 65 1.66 -2.28 15.46
CA THR A 65 1.63 -3.46 16.34
C THR A 65 2.94 -4.24 16.27
N ALA A 66 3.47 -4.50 15.07
CA ALA A 66 4.76 -5.15 14.87
C ALA A 66 5.91 -4.33 15.47
N HIS A 67 5.94 -3.01 15.26
CA HIS A 67 6.95 -2.14 15.87
C HIS A 67 6.94 -2.22 17.41
N HIS A 68 5.75 -2.30 18.00
CA HIS A 68 5.61 -2.40 19.45
C HIS A 68 6.11 -3.72 20.00
N LEU A 69 5.79 -4.83 19.32
CA LEU A 69 6.25 -6.18 19.66
C LEU A 69 7.76 -6.30 19.48
N PHE A 70 8.27 -6.14 18.27
CA PHE A 70 9.60 -6.65 17.92
C PHE A 70 10.77 -5.69 18.12
N ARG A 71 10.52 -4.39 18.34
CA ARG A 71 11.59 -3.37 18.36
C ARG A 71 12.02 -2.91 19.76
N ASN A 72 11.19 -3.09 20.79
CA ASN A 72 11.37 -2.40 22.07
C ASN A 72 12.22 -3.13 23.13
N ASP A 73 12.44 -4.43 22.95
CA ASP A 73 12.84 -5.30 24.07
C ASP A 73 14.25 -5.88 23.93
N GLY A 74 14.86 -5.84 22.75
CA GLY A 74 16.19 -6.46 22.50
C GLY A 74 16.24 -7.97 22.75
N LYS A 75 15.13 -8.58 23.16
CA LYS A 75 14.97 -10.01 23.51
C LYS A 75 14.56 -10.87 22.33
N GLU A 76 13.99 -10.28 21.28
CA GLU A 76 13.32 -11.01 20.20
C GLU A 76 14.27 -11.52 19.10
N GLY A 77 15.59 -11.36 19.34
CA GLY A 77 16.62 -11.75 18.40
C GLY A 77 16.47 -11.05 17.05
N LEU A 78 17.15 -11.58 16.04
CA LEU A 78 17.05 -11.06 14.67
C LEU A 78 15.71 -11.42 14.01
N SER A 79 15.11 -12.55 14.39
CA SER A 79 13.85 -13.02 13.80
C SER A 79 12.70 -12.04 14.02
N GLY A 80 12.55 -11.47 15.22
CA GLY A 80 11.54 -10.44 15.47
C GLY A 80 11.77 -9.20 14.62
N GLN A 81 13.02 -8.75 14.51
CA GLN A 81 13.36 -7.58 13.68
C GLN A 81 13.06 -7.83 12.21
N PHE A 82 13.30 -9.04 11.70
CA PHE A 82 12.95 -9.41 10.33
C PHE A 82 11.44 -9.37 10.11
N LEU A 83 10.63 -9.84 11.08
CA LEU A 83 9.17 -9.75 10.98
C LEU A 83 8.69 -8.29 10.94
N ASP A 84 9.23 -7.43 11.81
CA ASP A 84 8.92 -6.00 11.79
C ASP A 84 9.27 -5.35 10.45
N TRP A 85 10.45 -5.66 9.90
CA TRP A 85 10.87 -5.15 8.60
C TRP A 85 10.02 -5.68 7.46
N CYS A 86 9.64 -6.96 7.46
CA CYS A 86 8.75 -7.53 6.46
C CYS A 86 7.38 -6.83 6.47
N VAL A 87 6.80 -6.62 7.64
CA VAL A 87 5.52 -5.90 7.77
C VAL A 87 5.66 -4.45 7.31
N GLY A 88 6.74 -3.78 7.71
CA GLY A 88 7.04 -2.43 7.24
C GLY A 88 7.21 -2.34 5.73
N TYR A 89 7.86 -3.34 5.12
CA TYR A 89 8.03 -3.42 3.67
C TYR A 89 6.68 -3.57 2.95
N ILE A 90 5.83 -4.51 3.39
CA ILE A 90 4.48 -4.69 2.83
C ILE A 90 3.68 -3.38 2.91
N PHE A 91 3.75 -2.66 4.03
CA PHE A 91 3.08 -1.36 4.18
C PHE A 91 3.58 -0.33 3.15
N HIS A 92 4.89 -0.22 2.95
CA HIS A 92 5.47 0.74 2.00
C HIS A 92 5.22 0.38 0.54
N GLU A 93 5.24 -0.90 0.19
CA GLU A 93 4.87 -1.35 -1.16
C GLU A 93 3.39 -1.09 -1.43
N THR A 94 2.50 -1.38 -0.46
CA THR A 94 1.07 -1.07 -0.59
C THR A 94 0.81 0.43 -0.71
N MET A 95 1.59 1.28 -0.02
CA MET A 95 1.54 2.73 -0.21
C MET A 95 1.87 3.14 -1.66
N LYS A 96 2.90 2.54 -2.26
CA LYS A 96 3.26 2.82 -3.66
C LYS A 96 2.16 2.38 -4.61
N LEU A 97 1.65 1.17 -4.43
CA LEU A 97 0.51 0.65 -5.19
C LEU A 97 -0.74 1.54 -5.08
N LYS A 98 -1.02 2.10 -3.90
CA LYS A 98 -2.10 3.07 -3.72
C LYS A 98 -1.94 4.29 -4.62
N GLU A 99 -0.75 4.89 -4.66
CA GLU A 99 -0.49 6.08 -5.49
C GLU A 99 -0.55 5.72 -6.99
N ASP A 100 0.00 4.58 -7.39
CA ASP A 100 -0.09 4.10 -8.78
C ASP A 100 -1.54 3.87 -9.21
N ALA A 101 -2.35 3.25 -8.35
CA ALA A 101 -3.78 3.05 -8.57
C ALA A 101 -4.53 4.39 -8.68
N TYR A 102 -4.22 5.36 -7.82
CA TYR A 102 -4.80 6.69 -7.88
C TYR A 102 -4.54 7.37 -9.23
N GLN A 103 -3.30 7.32 -9.71
CA GLN A 103 -2.91 7.92 -10.99
C GLN A 103 -3.61 7.24 -12.17
N GLN A 104 -3.72 5.91 -12.17
CA GLN A 104 -4.45 5.18 -13.22
C GLN A 104 -5.93 5.56 -13.27
N GLN A 105 -6.59 5.63 -12.11
CA GLN A 105 -8.03 5.86 -12.04
C GLN A 105 -8.41 7.33 -12.26
N ASN A 106 -7.59 8.30 -11.81
CA ASN A 106 -7.94 9.72 -11.88
C ASN A 106 -7.27 10.44 -13.06
N TYR A 107 -5.99 10.17 -13.33
CA TYR A 107 -5.25 10.89 -14.38
C TYR A 107 -5.33 10.17 -15.73
N GLY A 108 -5.34 8.83 -15.74
CA GLY A 108 -5.44 8.05 -16.97
C GLY A 108 -6.60 8.45 -17.90
N PRO A 109 -7.86 8.53 -17.40
CA PRO A 109 -8.99 8.97 -18.21
C PRO A 109 -8.84 10.41 -18.70
N TRP A 110 -8.34 11.31 -17.86
CA TRP A 110 -8.14 12.71 -18.21
C TRP A 110 -7.14 12.89 -19.35
N PHE A 111 -6.00 12.20 -19.30
CA PHE A 111 -5.01 12.26 -20.38
C PHE A 111 -5.53 11.65 -21.69
N ARG A 112 -6.33 10.58 -21.64
CA ARG A 112 -6.97 10.02 -22.84
C ARG A 112 -7.90 11.04 -23.50
N ASP A 113 -8.77 11.69 -22.72
CA ASP A 113 -9.63 12.76 -23.24
C ASP A 113 -8.82 13.94 -23.80
N LEU A 114 -7.73 14.31 -23.11
CA LEU A 114 -6.85 15.39 -23.56
C LEU A 114 -6.15 15.08 -24.89
N MET A 115 -5.81 13.81 -25.13
CA MET A 115 -5.21 13.37 -26.40
C MET A 115 -6.19 13.42 -27.59
N ASP A 116 -7.49 13.33 -27.32
CA ASP A 116 -8.53 13.36 -28.36
C ASP A 116 -9.00 14.80 -28.70
N ARG A 117 -8.57 15.80 -27.92
CA ARG A 117 -8.87 17.22 -28.17
C ARG A 117 -7.91 17.83 -29.18
N GLU A 118 -8.39 18.78 -29.99
CA GLU A 118 -7.51 19.65 -30.76
C GLU A 118 -6.81 20.65 -29.83
N LEU A 119 -5.50 20.48 -29.63
CA LEU A 119 -4.65 21.36 -28.84
C LEU A 119 -3.56 21.99 -29.71
N PRO A 120 -2.93 23.09 -29.25
CA PRO A 120 -1.68 23.56 -29.81
C PRO A 120 -0.60 22.47 -29.76
N ASP A 121 0.27 22.41 -30.78
CA ASP A 121 1.31 21.37 -30.89
C ASP A 121 2.18 21.24 -29.63
N SER A 122 2.51 22.37 -28.99
CA SER A 122 3.29 22.38 -27.74
C SER A 122 2.59 21.66 -26.59
N GLU A 123 1.27 21.80 -26.48
CA GLU A 123 0.46 21.14 -25.44
C GLU A 123 0.26 19.65 -25.77
N HIS A 124 0.17 19.30 -27.05
CA HIS A 124 0.15 17.90 -27.52
C HIS A 124 1.45 17.13 -27.25
N VAL A 125 2.59 17.81 -27.23
CA VAL A 125 3.88 17.18 -26.86
C VAL A 125 3.91 16.90 -25.36
N VAL A 126 3.63 17.92 -24.54
CA VAL A 126 3.67 17.79 -23.07
C VAL A 126 2.66 16.74 -22.57
N SER A 127 1.45 16.75 -23.12
CA SER A 127 0.42 15.77 -22.74
C SER A 127 0.83 14.32 -23.04
N ARG A 128 1.47 14.07 -24.18
CA ARG A 128 1.99 12.74 -24.52
C ARG A 128 3.08 12.28 -23.56
N GLU A 129 4.01 13.16 -23.20
CA GLU A 129 5.07 12.83 -22.24
C GLU A 129 4.51 12.51 -20.85
N LEU A 130 3.58 13.33 -20.35
CA LEU A 130 2.95 13.08 -19.06
C LEU A 130 2.07 11.82 -19.07
N PHE A 131 1.40 11.52 -20.17
CA PHE A 131 0.64 10.27 -20.29
C PHE A 131 1.54 9.04 -20.24
N GLN A 132 2.77 9.10 -20.78
CA GLN A 132 3.73 8.02 -20.62
C GLN A 132 4.10 7.76 -19.16
N VAL A 133 4.22 8.80 -18.33
CA VAL A 133 4.45 8.64 -16.89
C VAL A 133 3.30 7.89 -16.23
N VAL A 134 2.05 8.22 -16.59
CA VAL A 134 0.88 7.46 -16.10
C VAL A 134 0.95 6.01 -16.58
N LEU A 135 1.29 5.74 -17.84
CA LEU A 135 1.42 4.37 -18.34
C LEU A 135 2.49 3.55 -17.60
N GLN A 136 3.57 4.18 -17.11
CA GLN A 136 4.59 3.49 -16.32
C GLN A 136 4.05 2.93 -15.01
N THR A 137 2.97 3.48 -14.45
CA THR A 137 2.39 2.94 -13.22
C THR A 137 1.73 1.56 -13.45
N ASN A 138 1.34 1.22 -14.68
CA ASN A 138 0.88 -0.15 -14.99
C ASN A 138 2.02 -1.17 -14.88
N GLU A 139 3.21 -0.82 -15.35
CA GLU A 139 4.39 -1.69 -15.22
C GLU A 139 4.85 -1.79 -13.76
N SER A 140 4.72 -0.70 -13.00
CA SER A 140 4.93 -0.69 -11.55
C SER A 140 3.99 -1.67 -10.85
N ILE A 141 2.67 -1.53 -11.06
CA ILE A 141 1.65 -2.42 -10.48
C ILE A 141 1.88 -3.88 -10.87
N ARG A 142 2.29 -4.15 -12.12
CA ARG A 142 2.53 -5.52 -12.60
C ARG A 142 3.75 -6.19 -11.96
N ARG A 143 4.71 -5.38 -11.48
CA ARG A 143 5.95 -5.88 -10.90
C ARG A 143 5.78 -6.30 -9.44
N GLU A 144 4.96 -5.55 -8.69
CA GLU A 144 4.66 -5.80 -7.29
C GLU A 144 3.70 -7.00 -7.11
#